data_AF-A0A520H8H7-F1
#
_entry.id   AF-A0A520H8H7-F1
#
_cell.length_a   1.000
_cell.length_b   1.000
_cell.length_c   1.000
_cell.angle_alpha   90.00
_cell.angle_beta   90.00
_cell.angle_gamma   90.00
#
_symmetry.space_group_name_H-M   'P 1'
#
loop_
_entity.id
_entity.type
_entity.pdbx_description
1 polymer ?
#
loop_
_entity_poly.entity_id
_entity_poly.type
_entity_poly.pdbx_seq_one_letter_code
_entity_poly.pdbx_strand_id
1 'polypeptide(L)' 'MKLAYSLLAFLTVSSGASFAADGGKTLTVYSERKEQLIKPILDEYTKETGVKVNFLSDSVATLTQRLKAEGD' A
#
# COMPACT_ATOMS: atom_id res chain seq x y z
N MET A 1 -21.10 51.10 24.94
CA MET A 1 -20.75 49.81 25.56
C MET A 1 -21.03 48.70 24.55
N LYS A 2 -20.01 47.88 24.22
CA LYS A 2 -20.05 46.62 23.44
C LYS A 2 -20.19 46.84 21.90
N LEU A 3 -19.15 46.85 21.05
CA LEU A 3 -18.09 45.83 20.80
C LEU A 3 -18.65 44.41 20.93
N ALA A 4 -18.51 43.47 20.01
CA ALA A 4 -17.84 43.35 18.73
C ALA A 4 -18.17 41.90 18.26
N TYR A 5 -17.57 41.51 17.14
CA TYR A 5 -17.41 40.11 16.69
C TYR A 5 -18.56 39.51 15.88
N SER A 6 -18.51 39.86 14.59
CA SER A 6 -18.76 38.96 13.46
C SER A 6 -18.15 37.58 13.74
N LEU A 7 -19.00 36.57 13.87
CA LEU A 7 -18.59 35.18 14.10
C LEU A 7 -18.39 34.51 12.74
N LEU A 8 -17.17 34.62 12.22
CA LEU A 8 -16.74 33.88 11.03
C LEU A 8 -16.50 32.42 11.45
N ALA A 9 -17.47 31.54 11.18
CA ALA A 9 -17.35 30.11 11.45
C ALA A 9 -16.35 29.49 10.46
N PHE A 10 -15.17 29.10 10.95
CA PHE A 10 -14.16 28.37 10.17
C PHE A 10 -14.53 26.88 10.19
N LEU A 11 -15.10 26.39 9.09
CA LEU A 11 -15.42 24.97 8.92
C LEU A 11 -14.15 24.22 8.48
N THR A 12 -13.40 23.67 9.45
CA THR A 12 -12.28 22.78 9.16
C THR A 12 -12.82 21.42 8.73
N VAL A 13 -12.88 21.18 7.42
CA VAL A 13 -13.08 19.84 6.86
C VAL A 13 -11.80 19.04 7.07
N SER A 14 -11.79 18.20 8.10
CA SER A 14 -10.79 17.17 8.30
C SER A 14 -11.12 15.97 7.38
N SER A 15 -10.59 15.98 6.16
CA SER A 15 -10.60 14.79 5.28
C SER A 15 -9.61 13.77 5.82
N GLY A 16 -10.01 13.04 6.87
CA GLY A 16 -9.29 11.88 7.37
C GLY A 16 -9.47 10.73 6.39
N ALA A 17 -8.60 10.64 5.37
CA ALA A 17 -8.44 9.42 4.59
C ALA A 17 -7.97 8.32 5.55
N SER A 18 -8.91 7.53 6.05
CA SER A 18 -8.60 6.34 6.84
C SER A 18 -8.00 5.32 5.89
N PHE A 19 -6.67 5.28 5.78
CA PHE A 19 -5.99 4.11 5.28
C PHE A 19 -6.19 3.02 6.32
N ALA A 20 -7.14 2.12 6.05
CA ALA A 20 -7.30 0.91 6.85
C ALA A 20 -5.94 0.20 6.86
N ALA A 21 -5.27 0.18 8.00
CA ALA A 21 -4.09 -0.63 8.21
C ALA A 21 -4.51 -2.09 8.00
N ASP A 22 -4.14 -2.68 6.86
CA ASP A 22 -4.49 -4.06 6.54
C ASP A 22 -3.82 -4.96 7.59
N GLY A 23 -4.63 -5.60 8.43
CA GLY A 23 -4.22 -6.24 9.68
C GLY A 23 -3.32 -7.46 9.48
N GLY A 24 -2.06 -7.24 9.14
CA GLY A 24 -1.03 -8.28 9.05
C GLY A 24 -1.07 -9.14 7.78
N LYS A 25 -1.86 -8.77 6.77
CA LYS A 25 -1.85 -9.46 5.47
C LYS A 25 -0.58 -9.08 4.69
N THR A 26 0.07 -10.10 4.13
CA THR A 26 1.27 -9.93 3.29
C THR A 26 0.87 -10.02 1.82
N LEU A 27 1.24 -9.03 1.03
CA LEU A 27 1.08 -9.04 -0.42
C LEU A 27 2.18 -9.91 -1.04
N THR A 28 1.83 -10.96 -1.77
CA THR A 28 2.81 -11.74 -2.55
C THR A 28 2.87 -11.25 -4.00
N VAL A 29 4.06 -10.94 -4.49
CA VAL A 29 4.32 -10.43 -5.85
C VAL A 29 5.13 -11.46 -6.62
N TYR A 30 4.56 -11.98 -7.72
CA TYR A 30 5.20 -12.91 -8.64
C TYR A 30 5.76 -12.11 -9.84
N SER A 31 7.06 -12.22 -10.14
CA SER A 31 7.67 -11.48 -11.26
C SER A 31 8.83 -12.22 -11.89
N GLU A 32 9.03 -12.09 -13.21
CA GLU A 32 10.27 -12.54 -13.88
C GLU A 32 11.38 -11.48 -13.83
N ARG A 33 11.12 -10.29 -13.28
CA ARG A 33 12.11 -9.21 -13.26
C ARG A 33 13.19 -9.50 -12.21
N LYS A 34 14.44 -9.17 -12.55
CA LYS A 34 15.55 -9.18 -11.60
C LYS A 34 15.19 -8.36 -10.36
N GLU A 35 15.38 -8.95 -9.19
CA GLU A 35 15.03 -8.36 -7.89
C GLU A 35 15.56 -6.93 -7.73
N GLN A 36 16.81 -6.70 -8.14
CA GLN A 36 17.49 -5.41 -8.07
C GLN A 36 16.71 -4.25 -8.72
N LEU A 37 15.92 -4.56 -9.75
CA LEU A 37 15.15 -3.58 -10.51
C LEU A 37 13.79 -3.26 -9.88
N ILE A 38 13.26 -4.16 -9.07
CA ILE A 38 11.93 -4.03 -8.46
C ILE A 38 12.02 -3.66 -6.97
N LYS A 39 12.98 -4.24 -6.25
CA LYS A 39 13.07 -4.15 -4.79
C LYS A 39 13.01 -2.70 -4.26
N PRO A 40 13.72 -1.70 -4.84
CA PRO A 40 13.62 -0.33 -4.34
C PRO A 40 12.20 0.25 -4.40
N ILE A 41 11.41 -0.17 -5.41
CA ILE A 41 10.02 0.27 -5.58
C ILE A 41 9.12 -0.40 -4.55
N LEU A 42 9.30 -1.70 -4.30
CA LEU A 42 8.52 -2.43 -3.30
C LEU A 42 8.86 -1.98 -1.87
N ASP A 43 10.11 -1.64 -1.62
CA ASP A 43 10.57 -1.12 -0.32
C ASP A 43 9.92 0.24 -0.05
N GLU A 44 9.88 1.15 -1.03
CA GLU A 44 9.20 2.45 -0.86
C GLU A 44 7.69 2.27 -0.70
N TYR A 45 7.06 1.40 -1.50
CA TYR A 45 5.64 1.05 -1.33
C TYR A 45 5.35 0.52 0.09
N THR A 46 6.19 -0.37 0.61
CA THR A 46 6.07 -0.92 1.97
C THR A 46 6.23 0.19 3.01
N LYS A 47 7.17 1.12 2.81
CA LYS A 47 7.41 2.25 3.71
C LYS A 47 6.25 3.25 3.74
N GLU A 48 5.61 3.52 2.61
CA GLU A 48 4.49 4.45 2.51
C GLU A 48 3.18 3.83 3.03
N THR A 49 2.95 2.54 2.75
CA THR A 49 1.65 1.90 3.01
C THR A 49 1.63 1.02 4.27
N GLY A 50 2.80 0.61 4.77
CA GLY A 50 2.93 -0.40 5.81
C GLY A 50 2.59 -1.82 5.36
N VAL A 51 2.24 -2.03 4.08
CA VAL A 51 1.91 -3.35 3.53
C VAL A 51 3.19 -4.16 3.37
N LYS A 52 3.25 -5.32 4.03
CA LYS A 52 4.37 -6.25 3.87
C LYS A 52 4.32 -6.91 2.50
N VAL A 53 5.45 -6.92 1.80
CA VAL A 53 5.57 -7.55 0.48
C VAL A 53 6.48 -8.78 0.55
N ASN A 54 5.99 -9.91 0.04
CA ASN A 54 6.76 -11.11 -0.25
C ASN A 54 7.03 -11.16 -1.76
N PHE A 55 8.29 -11.06 -2.17
CA PHE A 55 8.67 -11.03 -3.57
C PHE A 55 9.19 -12.39 -4.04
N LEU A 56 8.58 -12.94 -5.10
CA LEU A 56 8.94 -14.20 -5.72
C LEU A 56 9.40 -13.94 -7.16
N SER A 57 10.64 -14.30 -7.45
CA SER A 57 11.22 -14.20 -8.79
C SER A 57 11.63 -15.55 -9.33
N ASP A 58 11.04 -15.95 -10.44
CA ASP A 58 11.36 -17.18 -11.19
C ASP A 58 10.85 -17.01 -12.63
N SER A 59 10.98 -18.03 -13.47
CA SER A 59 10.37 -18.07 -14.80
C SER A 59 8.84 -18.06 -14.73
N VAL A 60 8.18 -17.51 -15.75
CA VAL A 60 6.73 -17.51 -15.89
C VAL A 60 6.16 -18.92 -15.81
N ALA A 61 6.84 -19.91 -16.37
CA ALA A 61 6.39 -21.30 -16.31
C ALA A 61 6.31 -21.80 -14.86
N THR A 62 7.38 -21.59 -14.07
CA THR A 62 7.44 -21.95 -12.65
C THR A 62 6.39 -21.18 -11.85
N LEU A 63 6.30 -19.86 -12.02
CA LEU A 63 5.37 -19.01 -11.28
C LEU A 63 3.91 -19.34 -11.59
N THR A 64 3.59 -19.65 -12.86
CA THR A 64 2.24 -20.05 -13.27
C THR A 64 1.84 -21.39 -12.66
N GLN A 65 2.75 -22.36 -12.63
CA GLN A 65 2.49 -23.64 -11.97
C GLN A 65 2.25 -23.46 -10.47
N ARG A 66 3.06 -22.62 -9.82
CA ARG A 66 2.89 -22.29 -8.41
C ARG A 66 1.55 -21.62 -8.14
N LEU A 67 1.17 -20.62 -8.93
CA LEU A 67 -0.09 -19.91 -8.78
C LEU A 67 -1.29 -20.88 -8.88
N LYS A 68 -1.27 -21.76 -9.89
CA LYS A 68 -2.28 -22.83 -10.04
C LYS A 68 -2.34 -23.78 -8.84
N ALA A 69 -1.20 -24.08 -8.22
CA ALA A 69 -1.12 -24.95 -7.05
C ALA A 69 -1.62 -24.27 -5.77
N GLU A 70 -1.51 -22.94 -5.68
CA GLU A 70 -2.03 -22.13 -4.56
C GLU A 70 -3.56 -21.92 -4.64
N GLY A 71 -4.18 -22.26 -5.78
CA GLY A 71 -5.63 -22.31 -5.99
C GLY A 71 -6.14 -21.03 -6.63
N ASP A 72 -6.52 -21.12 -7.91
CA ASP A 72 -7.43 -20.15 -8.54
C ASP A 72 -8.78 -20.12 -7.81
#